data_AF-C5K846-F1
#
_entry.id   AF-C5K846-F1
#
_cell.length_a   1.000
_cell.length_b   1.000
_cell.length_c   1.000
_cell.angle_alpha   90.00
_cell.angle_beta   90.00
_cell.angle_gamma   90.00
#
_symmetry.space_group_name_H-M   'P 1'
#
loop_
_entity.id
_entity.type
_entity.pdbx_description
1 polymer ?
#
loop_
_entity_poly.entity_id
_entity_poly.type
_entity_poly.pdbx_seq_one_letter_code
_entity_poly.pdbx_strand_id
1 'polypeptide(L)'
;MLGILCDMCGVQTDKSYRARNYHKYLSPPPSFDPRGFPVAVVKAARELQDEPSICFNGKRYQFSDELKEKAEAFLRDIDSDMNQIAGYIEPALRCDFAEGLQTFKVALSDKVMEFDDMFVEFEHVYSAELLEIYNDVFSVIEDMVEAESRLTTAEEEGDILQKQIEEATFVRAIEAFLMLYAEVVEEKYTAGEASQNEVNISREYAEPIPDRSLELAEATIFYEYKVIDLGREDWLDVINEFIRTYLELRVYVSHIPVERLSAEYTDNKRFMTLLRAFHRRAAEAFPALEFVSHLPMISQCKSSRWMTKASLTPELQQLYQRKLEKTHAA
;
A
#
# COMPACT_ATOMS: atom_id res chain seq x y z
N MET A 1 31.07 -7.25 1.27
CA MET A 1 32.53 -7.00 1.26
C MET A 1 32.82 -5.51 1.29
N LEU A 2 32.25 -4.69 0.39
CA LEU A 2 32.46 -3.23 0.36
C LEU A 2 31.98 -2.49 1.61
N GLY A 3 30.81 -2.84 2.18
CA GLY A 3 30.37 -2.25 3.44
C GLY A 3 31.34 -2.46 4.61
N ILE A 4 32.09 -3.58 4.62
CA ILE A 4 33.15 -3.84 5.61
C ILE A 4 34.37 -2.93 5.34
N LEU A 5 34.69 -2.68 4.06
CA LEU A 5 35.77 -1.77 3.69
C LEU A 5 35.45 -0.32 4.08
N CYS A 6 34.20 0.14 3.89
CA CYS A 6 33.74 1.45 4.39
C CYS A 6 33.95 1.57 5.90
N ASP A 7 33.56 0.56 6.67
CA ASP A 7 33.73 0.53 8.13
C ASP A 7 35.21 0.57 8.55
N MET A 8 36.07 -0.21 7.88
CA MET A 8 37.51 -0.24 8.18
C MET A 8 38.21 1.08 7.82
N CYS A 9 37.76 1.74 6.76
CA CYS A 9 38.29 3.02 6.30
C CYS A 9 37.71 4.21 7.08
N GLY A 10 36.59 4.03 7.79
CA GLY A 10 35.91 5.11 8.50
C GLY A 10 35.13 6.06 7.58
N VAL A 11 34.73 5.56 6.41
CA VAL A 11 33.91 6.30 5.46
C VAL A 11 32.51 6.48 6.04
N GLN A 12 32.08 7.73 6.18
CA GLN A 12 30.73 8.06 6.63
C GLN A 12 29.85 8.35 5.42
N THR A 13 28.82 7.54 5.23
CA THR A 13 27.84 7.76 4.17
C THR A 13 26.51 8.25 4.73
N ASP A 14 25.92 9.26 4.09
CA ASP A 14 24.54 9.66 4.33
C ASP A 14 23.59 8.96 3.34
N LYS A 15 22.94 7.88 3.81
CA LYS A 15 21.86 7.18 3.06
C LYS A 15 20.47 7.49 3.61
N SER A 16 20.30 8.62 4.31
CA SER A 16 19.00 9.03 4.88
C SER A 16 17.91 9.22 3.82
N TYR A 17 18.29 9.49 2.57
CA TYR A 17 17.35 9.55 1.45
C TYR A 17 16.55 8.26 1.26
N ARG A 18 17.10 7.09 1.61
CA ARG A 18 16.36 5.81 1.50
C ARG A 18 15.09 5.81 2.35
N ALA A 19 15.09 6.52 3.48
CA ALA A 19 13.90 6.67 4.31
C ALA A 19 12.98 7.79 3.81
N ARG A 20 13.53 8.87 3.24
CA ARG A 20 12.76 9.99 2.69
C ARG A 20 12.03 9.61 1.39
N ASN A 21 12.70 8.84 0.54
CA ASN A 21 12.22 8.40 -0.77
C ASN A 21 11.48 7.05 -0.66
N TYR A 22 10.95 6.73 0.53
CA TYR A 22 10.22 5.49 0.77
C TYR A 22 8.74 5.78 0.96
N HIS A 23 7.89 5.08 0.20
CA HIS A 23 6.45 5.28 0.28
C HIS A 23 5.88 4.80 1.62
N LYS A 24 5.12 5.66 2.30
CA LYS A 24 4.62 5.40 3.68
C LYS A 24 3.81 4.11 3.84
N TYR A 25 3.11 3.67 2.80
CA TYR A 25 2.29 2.45 2.81
C TYR A 25 2.97 1.22 2.20
N LEU A 26 4.20 1.34 1.68
CA LEU A 26 4.88 0.21 1.04
C LEU A 26 5.49 -0.74 2.08
N SER A 27 5.42 -2.04 1.79
CA SER A 27 6.05 -3.13 2.54
C SER A 27 7.16 -3.78 1.70
N PRO A 28 8.26 -4.27 2.32
CA PRO A 28 8.59 -4.21 3.74
C PRO A 28 9.11 -2.83 4.15
N PRO A 29 8.91 -2.40 5.40
CA PRO A 29 9.39 -1.10 5.86
C PRO A 29 10.88 -0.90 5.57
N PRO A 30 11.32 0.34 5.31
CA PRO A 30 12.69 0.60 4.93
C PRO A 30 13.60 0.09 6.05
N SER A 31 14.40 -0.93 5.75
CA SER A 31 15.44 -1.36 6.66
C SER A 31 16.55 -0.33 6.62
N PHE A 32 16.86 0.27 7.77
CA PHE A 32 17.98 1.20 7.87
C PHE A 32 19.27 0.40 7.80
N ASP A 33 19.78 0.23 6.59
CA ASP A 33 21.14 -0.25 6.34
C ASP A 33 21.98 0.92 5.80
N PRO A 34 22.59 1.75 6.66
CA PRO A 34 23.37 2.89 6.22
C PRO A 34 24.65 2.49 5.47
N ARG A 35 25.06 1.21 5.57
CA ARG A 35 26.33 0.68 5.05
C ARG A 35 26.14 -0.26 3.86
N GLY A 36 24.89 -0.57 3.53
CA GLY A 36 24.53 -1.47 2.45
C GLY A 36 24.77 -0.84 1.09
N PHE A 37 25.33 -1.65 0.19
CA PHE A 37 25.30 -1.48 -1.26
C PHE A 37 24.39 -2.59 -1.80
N PRO A 38 23.06 -2.38 -1.84
CA PRO A 38 22.12 -3.46 -2.11
C PRO A 38 22.31 -3.94 -3.54
N VAL A 39 22.45 -5.26 -3.72
CA VAL A 39 22.51 -5.89 -5.04
C VAL A 39 21.26 -5.57 -5.86
N ALA A 40 20.12 -5.31 -5.20
CA ALA A 40 18.89 -4.87 -5.83
C ALA A 40 19.04 -3.57 -6.64
N VAL A 41 19.85 -2.60 -6.17
CA VAL A 41 20.09 -1.33 -6.89
C VAL A 41 20.87 -1.58 -8.18
N VAL A 42 21.88 -2.45 -8.14
CA VAL A 42 22.66 -2.82 -9.33
C VAL A 42 21.80 -3.61 -10.33
N LYS A 43 20.91 -4.48 -9.84
CA LYS A 43 19.94 -5.18 -10.69
C LYS A 43 18.96 -4.20 -11.34
N ALA A 44 18.41 -3.27 -10.58
CA ALA A 44 17.52 -2.23 -11.09
C ALA A 44 18.20 -1.39 -12.17
N ALA A 45 19.47 -1.00 -11.99
CA ALA A 45 20.22 -0.28 -13.03
C ALA A 45 20.34 -1.08 -14.34
N ARG A 46 20.53 -2.40 -14.26
CA ARG A 46 20.59 -3.28 -15.45
C ARG A 46 19.23 -3.41 -16.12
N GLU A 47 18.18 -3.60 -15.33
CA GLU A 47 16.80 -3.65 -15.83
C GLU A 47 16.43 -2.35 -16.55
N LEU A 48 16.83 -1.19 -16.01
CA LEU A 48 16.63 0.12 -16.65
C LEU A 48 17.34 0.29 -18.00
N GLN A 49 18.51 -0.35 -18.20
CA GLN A 49 19.20 -0.32 -19.50
C GLN A 49 18.41 -1.07 -20.57
N ASP A 50 17.93 -2.28 -20.21
CA ASP A 50 17.20 -3.15 -21.13
C ASP A 50 15.81 -2.60 -21.41
N GLU A 51 15.09 -2.22 -20.36
CA GLU A 51 13.72 -1.74 -20.41
C GLU A 51 13.51 -0.66 -19.32
N PRO A 52 13.56 0.64 -19.66
CA PRO A 52 13.43 1.76 -18.71
C PRO A 52 11.98 1.96 -18.24
N SER A 53 11.30 0.88 -17.87
CA SER A 53 9.93 0.91 -17.37
C SER A 53 9.71 -0.17 -16.32
N ILE A 54 8.80 0.09 -15.40
CA ILE A 54 8.31 -0.89 -14.43
C ILE A 54 6.80 -1.03 -14.58
N CYS A 55 6.29 -2.24 -14.39
CA CYS A 55 4.85 -2.49 -14.42
C CYS A 55 4.36 -2.73 -13.00
N PHE A 56 3.31 -2.00 -12.61
CA PHE A 56 2.55 -2.29 -11.40
C PHE A 56 1.08 -2.37 -11.77
N ASN A 57 0.43 -3.45 -11.35
CA ASN A 57 -1.01 -3.60 -11.54
C ASN A 57 -1.43 -3.37 -13.01
N GLY A 58 -0.73 -3.95 -13.99
CA GLY A 58 -1.06 -3.80 -15.43
C GLY A 58 -0.63 -2.46 -16.06
N LYS A 59 -0.53 -1.39 -15.25
CA LYS A 59 -0.04 -0.10 -15.69
C LYS A 59 1.49 -0.08 -15.78
N ARG A 60 1.97 0.35 -16.95
CA ARG A 60 3.40 0.56 -17.21
C ARG A 60 3.81 1.98 -16.89
N TYR A 61 4.83 2.12 -16.05
CA TYR A 61 5.44 3.37 -15.64
C TYR A 61 6.79 3.51 -16.32
N GLN A 62 6.96 4.61 -17.04
CA GLN A 62 8.19 4.92 -17.76
C GLN A 62 9.11 5.74 -16.86
N PHE A 63 10.36 5.29 -16.70
CA PHE A 63 11.40 6.08 -16.05
C PHE A 63 11.95 7.15 -17.00
N SER A 64 12.55 8.19 -16.44
CA SER A 64 13.11 9.27 -17.25
C SER A 64 14.32 8.81 -18.09
N ASP A 65 14.53 9.45 -19.24
CA ASP A 65 15.73 9.22 -20.05
C ASP A 65 17.01 9.61 -19.28
N GLU A 66 16.93 10.59 -18.37
CA GLU A 66 18.04 10.99 -17.49
C GLU A 66 18.43 9.86 -16.54
N LEU A 67 17.45 9.17 -15.95
CA LEU A 67 17.72 8.03 -15.07
C LEU A 67 18.37 6.87 -15.84
N LYS A 68 17.96 6.66 -17.10
CA LYS A 68 18.58 5.67 -17.97
C LYS A 68 20.05 6.00 -18.25
N GLU A 69 20.36 7.25 -18.61
CA GLU A 69 21.74 7.70 -18.82
C GLU A 69 22.59 7.55 -17.55
N LYS A 70 22.01 7.86 -16.38
CA LYS A 70 22.66 7.65 -15.07
C LYS A 70 22.88 6.17 -14.77
N ALA A 71 21.94 5.30 -15.09
CA ALA A 71 22.11 3.85 -14.93
C ALA A 71 23.25 3.31 -15.81
N GLU A 72 23.37 3.81 -17.05
CA GLU A 72 24.47 3.47 -17.96
C GLU A 72 25.84 3.90 -17.44
N ALA A 73 25.95 5.14 -16.95
CA ALA A 73 27.17 5.63 -16.32
C ALA A 73 27.51 4.83 -15.06
N PHE A 74 26.54 4.65 -14.16
CA PHE A 74 26.67 3.89 -12.92
C PHE A 74 27.20 2.47 -13.14
N LEU A 75 26.64 1.73 -14.11
CA LEU A 75 27.06 0.36 -14.40
C LEU A 75 28.46 0.27 -14.99
N ARG A 76 28.84 1.22 -15.86
CA ARG A 76 30.20 1.31 -16.40
C ARG A 76 31.21 1.58 -15.28
N ASP A 77 30.87 2.48 -14.38
CA ASP A 77 31.78 3.01 -13.37
C ASP A 77 31.90 2.02 -12.18
N ILE A 78 30.84 1.26 -11.85
CA ILE A 78 30.89 0.18 -10.83
C ILE A 78 32.03 -0.80 -11.06
N ASP A 79 32.15 -1.35 -12.28
CA ASP A 79 33.16 -2.39 -12.55
C ASP A 79 34.56 -1.79 -12.57
N SER A 80 34.70 -0.55 -13.07
CA SER A 80 35.94 0.21 -13.03
C SER A 80 36.41 0.40 -11.58
N ASP A 81 35.56 0.96 -10.72
CA ASP A 81 35.91 1.36 -9.36
C ASP A 81 36.20 0.14 -8.48
N MET A 82 35.44 -0.93 -8.66
CA MET A 82 35.71 -2.22 -8.01
C MET A 82 37.09 -2.78 -8.37
N ASN A 83 37.47 -2.72 -9.64
CA ASN A 83 38.79 -3.15 -10.09
C ASN A 83 39.90 -2.21 -9.60
N GLN A 84 39.65 -0.91 -9.51
CA GLN A 84 40.60 0.05 -8.95
C GLN A 84 40.85 -0.18 -7.46
N ILE A 85 39.80 -0.44 -6.67
CA ILE A 85 39.91 -0.76 -5.25
C ILE A 85 40.71 -2.06 -5.07
N ALA A 86 40.34 -3.13 -5.79
CA ALA A 86 41.04 -4.41 -5.72
C ALA A 86 42.51 -4.28 -6.17
N GLY A 87 42.75 -3.57 -7.27
CA GLY A 87 44.07 -3.28 -7.82
C GLY A 87 44.93 -2.38 -6.94
N TYR A 88 44.34 -1.65 -5.99
CA TYR A 88 45.07 -0.92 -4.96
C TYR A 88 45.40 -1.79 -3.74
N ILE A 89 44.45 -2.65 -3.31
CA ILE A 89 44.62 -3.54 -2.16
C ILE A 89 45.66 -4.64 -2.42
N GLU A 90 45.59 -5.30 -3.58
CA GLU A 90 46.39 -6.50 -3.85
C GLU A 90 47.92 -6.22 -3.88
N PRO A 91 48.43 -5.17 -4.55
CA PRO A 91 49.85 -4.85 -4.52
C PRO A 91 50.34 -4.44 -3.13
N ALA A 92 49.52 -3.70 -2.38
CA ALA A 92 49.86 -3.26 -1.03
C ALA A 92 50.03 -4.46 -0.07
N LEU A 93 49.17 -5.47 -0.19
CA LEU A 93 49.29 -6.73 0.57
C LEU A 93 50.54 -7.52 0.18
N ARG A 94 50.86 -7.61 -1.13
CA ARG A 94 52.05 -8.34 -1.62
C ARG A 94 53.37 -7.73 -1.15
N CYS A 95 53.41 -6.41 -0.98
CA CYS A 95 54.59 -5.67 -0.55
C CYS A 95 54.59 -5.35 0.96
N ASP A 96 53.72 -6.01 1.75
CA ASP A 96 53.58 -5.82 3.20
C ASP A 96 53.49 -4.34 3.61
N PHE A 97 52.70 -3.56 2.86
CA PHE A 97 52.50 -2.13 3.07
C PHE A 97 53.81 -1.32 3.16
N ALA A 98 54.75 -1.54 2.23
CA ALA A 98 56.06 -0.88 2.18
C ALA A 98 56.01 0.67 2.30
N GLU A 99 54.94 1.32 1.82
CA GLU A 99 54.71 2.77 1.92
C GLU A 99 54.07 3.23 3.24
N GLY A 100 53.79 2.28 4.14
CA GLY A 100 53.17 2.48 5.44
C GLY A 100 51.65 2.21 5.44
N LEU A 101 51.19 1.50 6.48
CA LEU A 101 49.78 1.13 6.65
C LEU A 101 48.84 2.35 6.73
N GLN A 102 49.30 3.45 7.33
CA GLN A 102 48.50 4.67 7.47
C GLN A 102 48.27 5.36 6.13
N THR A 103 49.32 5.49 5.30
CA THR A 103 49.25 6.05 3.94
C THR A 103 48.29 5.24 3.07
N PHE A 104 48.43 3.91 3.12
CA PHE A 104 47.53 2.99 2.44
C PHE A 104 46.07 3.17 2.88
N LYS A 105 45.82 3.27 4.20
CA LYS A 105 44.46 3.44 4.73
C LYS A 105 43.80 4.72 4.24
N VAL A 106 44.53 5.85 4.21
CA VAL A 106 44.00 7.14 3.72
C VAL A 106 43.63 7.03 2.25
N ALA A 107 44.54 6.58 1.40
CA ALA A 107 44.28 6.46 -0.03
C ALA A 107 43.20 5.42 -0.38
N LEU A 108 43.11 4.32 0.38
CA LEU A 108 42.01 3.37 0.24
C LEU A 108 40.67 4.01 0.64
N SER A 109 40.67 4.83 1.71
CA SER A 109 39.48 5.57 2.13
C SER A 109 38.97 6.50 1.02
N ASP A 110 39.86 7.25 0.37
CA ASP A 110 39.49 8.15 -0.73
C ASP A 110 38.82 7.38 -1.88
N LYS A 111 39.38 6.23 -2.28
CA LYS A 111 38.80 5.38 -3.33
C LYS A 111 37.44 4.79 -2.96
N VAL A 112 37.28 4.40 -1.69
CA VAL A 112 36.01 3.88 -1.19
C VAL A 112 34.96 4.98 -1.08
N MET A 113 35.37 6.23 -0.78
CA MET A 113 34.48 7.39 -0.82
C MET A 113 34.00 7.70 -2.23
N GLU A 114 34.89 7.70 -3.22
CA GLU A 114 34.53 7.91 -4.63
C GLU A 114 33.48 6.89 -5.10
N PHE A 115 33.69 5.61 -4.78
CA PHE A 115 32.71 4.55 -5.08
C PHE A 115 31.36 4.78 -4.40
N ASP A 116 31.38 5.22 -3.15
CA ASP A 116 30.17 5.43 -2.37
C ASP A 116 29.37 6.66 -2.86
N ASP A 117 30.05 7.75 -3.22
CA ASP A 117 29.43 8.95 -3.81
C ASP A 117 28.71 8.59 -5.12
N MET A 118 29.36 7.85 -6.01
CA MET A 118 28.78 7.35 -7.26
C MET A 118 27.54 6.47 -7.00
N PHE A 119 27.60 5.61 -5.98
CA PHE A 119 26.47 4.75 -5.63
C PHE A 119 25.29 5.54 -5.06
N VAL A 120 25.58 6.49 -4.17
CA VAL A 120 24.58 7.37 -3.58
C VAL A 120 23.91 8.24 -4.64
N GLU A 121 24.67 8.80 -5.58
CA GLU A 121 24.14 9.64 -6.65
C GLU A 121 23.09 8.89 -7.48
N PHE A 122 23.41 7.67 -7.94
CA PHE A 122 22.48 6.86 -8.71
C PHE A 122 21.26 6.43 -7.87
N GLU A 123 21.48 5.85 -6.70
CA GLU A 123 20.38 5.31 -5.87
C GLU A 123 19.43 6.42 -5.40
N HIS A 124 19.95 7.62 -5.13
CA HIS A 124 19.13 8.75 -4.74
C HIS A 124 18.13 9.15 -5.83
N VAL A 125 18.59 9.26 -7.08
CA VAL A 125 17.72 9.61 -8.21
C VAL A 125 16.74 8.47 -8.50
N TYR A 126 17.23 7.23 -8.54
CA TYR A 126 16.39 6.05 -8.75
C TYR A 126 15.26 5.95 -7.72
N SER A 127 15.59 6.09 -6.43
CA SER A 127 14.59 6.01 -5.36
C SER A 127 13.59 7.16 -5.39
N ALA A 128 13.98 8.34 -5.85
CA ALA A 128 13.08 9.48 -5.99
C ALA A 128 12.03 9.24 -7.09
N GLU A 129 12.43 8.80 -8.28
CA GLU A 129 11.47 8.45 -9.35
C GLU A 129 10.59 7.25 -8.95
N LEU A 130 11.16 6.27 -8.26
CA LEU A 130 10.40 5.13 -7.76
C LEU A 130 9.35 5.57 -6.72
N LEU A 131 9.66 6.55 -5.86
CA LEU A 131 8.68 7.13 -4.93
C LEU A 131 7.53 7.81 -5.68
N GLU A 132 7.79 8.55 -6.76
CA GLU A 132 6.74 9.17 -7.57
C GLU A 132 5.79 8.12 -8.16
N ILE A 133 6.35 7.02 -8.68
CA ILE A 133 5.56 5.88 -9.17
C ILE A 133 4.73 5.29 -8.03
N TYR A 134 5.31 5.07 -6.85
CA TYR A 134 4.56 4.53 -5.72
C TYR A 134 3.46 5.48 -5.21
N ASN A 135 3.67 6.80 -5.23
CA ASN A 135 2.61 7.75 -4.89
C ASN A 135 1.41 7.59 -5.82
N ASP A 136 1.62 7.36 -7.12
CA ASP A 136 0.54 7.07 -8.06
C ASP A 136 -0.11 5.70 -7.80
N VAL A 137 0.68 4.64 -7.61
CA VAL A 137 0.20 3.28 -7.32
C VAL A 137 -0.66 3.24 -6.04
N PHE A 138 -0.29 4.01 -5.01
CA PHE A 138 -1.00 4.02 -3.73
C PHE A 138 -2.02 5.15 -3.59
N SER A 139 -2.20 6.00 -4.61
CA SER A 139 -3.08 7.19 -4.54
C SER A 139 -4.50 6.88 -4.03
N VAL A 140 -5.16 5.87 -4.61
CA VAL A 140 -6.52 5.49 -4.19
C VAL A 140 -6.54 4.87 -2.78
N ILE A 141 -5.44 4.22 -2.37
CA ILE A 141 -5.29 3.71 -1.01
C ILE A 141 -5.11 4.86 -0.02
N GLU A 142 -4.39 5.91 -0.41
CA GLU A 142 -4.25 7.12 0.37
C GLU A 142 -5.60 7.79 0.60
N ASP A 143 -6.43 7.95 -0.45
CA ASP A 143 -7.78 8.48 -0.34
C ASP A 143 -8.64 7.70 0.67
N MET A 144 -8.57 6.36 0.65
CA MET A 144 -9.27 5.51 1.62
C MET A 144 -8.76 5.71 3.06
N VAL A 145 -7.44 5.75 3.25
CA VAL A 145 -6.83 5.94 4.58
C VAL A 145 -7.16 7.32 5.15
N GLU A 146 -7.11 8.36 4.33
CA GLU A 146 -7.45 9.71 4.76
C GLU A 146 -8.94 9.85 5.10
N ALA A 147 -9.83 9.29 4.26
CA ALA A 147 -11.27 9.29 4.54
C ALA A 147 -11.58 8.53 5.84
N GLU A 148 -10.91 7.41 6.10
CA GLU A 148 -11.03 6.69 7.37
C GLU A 148 -10.58 7.55 8.56
N SER A 149 -9.45 8.25 8.43
CA SER A 149 -8.91 9.07 9.51
C SER A 149 -9.83 10.24 9.84
N ARG A 150 -10.38 10.92 8.81
CA ARG A 150 -11.36 12.00 8.99
C ARG A 150 -12.66 11.47 9.59
N LEU A 151 -13.13 10.31 9.13
CA LEU A 151 -14.31 9.65 9.68
C LEU A 151 -14.16 9.30 11.16
N THR A 152 -13.02 8.73 11.56
CA THR A 152 -12.72 8.43 12.96
C THR A 152 -12.68 9.71 13.81
N THR A 153 -12.10 10.79 13.30
CA THR A 153 -12.08 12.09 13.99
C THR A 153 -13.51 12.63 14.20
N ALA A 154 -14.35 12.60 13.16
CA ALA A 154 -15.74 13.03 13.25
C ALA A 154 -16.56 12.21 14.26
N GLU A 155 -16.31 10.89 14.35
CA GLU A 155 -16.92 10.02 15.35
C GLU A 155 -16.49 10.38 16.78
N GLU A 156 -15.21 10.68 16.99
CA GLU A 156 -14.66 11.07 18.30
C GLU A 156 -15.21 12.43 18.78
N GLU A 157 -15.38 13.37 17.85
CA GLU A 157 -15.98 14.68 18.11
C GLU A 157 -17.50 14.64 18.27
N GLY A 158 -18.13 13.53 17.85
CA GLY A 158 -19.58 13.37 17.84
C GLY A 158 -20.28 14.20 16.76
N ASP A 159 -19.55 14.62 15.72
CA ASP A 159 -20.09 15.35 14.57
C ASP A 159 -20.75 14.37 13.59
N ILE A 160 -22.06 14.19 13.76
CA ILE A 160 -22.87 13.26 12.95
C ILE A 160 -22.89 13.70 11.47
N LEU A 161 -22.91 15.01 11.19
CA LEU A 161 -23.01 15.48 9.81
C LEU A 161 -21.69 15.24 9.08
N GLN A 162 -20.57 15.58 9.70
CA GLN A 162 -19.25 15.29 9.14
C GLN A 162 -19.04 13.77 9.03
N LYS A 163 -19.46 12.98 10.02
CA LYS A 163 -19.41 11.51 9.96
C LYS A 163 -20.07 11.01 8.69
N GLN A 164 -21.30 11.42 8.38
CA GLN A 164 -22.01 10.97 7.18
C GLN A 164 -21.33 11.39 5.87
N ILE A 165 -20.73 12.58 5.83
CA ILE A 165 -19.96 13.05 4.67
C ILE A 165 -18.73 12.17 4.46
N GLU A 166 -18.01 11.84 5.53
CA GLU A 166 -16.82 10.99 5.45
C GLU A 166 -17.16 9.51 5.22
N GLU A 167 -18.33 9.01 5.70
CA GLU A 167 -18.85 7.68 5.35
C GLU A 167 -19.03 7.57 3.82
N ALA A 168 -19.71 8.53 3.20
CA ALA A 168 -19.88 8.58 1.74
C ALA A 168 -18.54 8.72 1.01
N THR A 169 -17.62 9.51 1.55
CA THR A 169 -16.28 9.69 0.96
C THR A 169 -15.46 8.40 1.01
N PHE A 170 -15.54 7.66 2.11
CA PHE A 170 -14.90 6.36 2.24
C PHE A 170 -15.49 5.32 1.28
N VAL A 171 -16.82 5.28 1.11
CA VAL A 171 -17.48 4.41 0.13
C VAL A 171 -17.01 4.72 -1.29
N ARG A 172 -16.96 5.99 -1.70
CA ARG A 172 -16.47 6.38 -3.03
C ARG A 172 -15.02 6.01 -3.26
N ALA A 173 -14.17 6.12 -2.24
CA ALA A 173 -12.77 5.70 -2.33
C ALA A 173 -12.64 4.18 -2.52
N ILE A 174 -13.50 3.38 -1.86
CA ILE A 174 -13.58 1.93 -2.07
C ILE A 174 -14.01 1.60 -3.51
N GLU A 175 -15.04 2.27 -4.01
CA GLU A 175 -15.51 2.07 -5.38
C GLU A 175 -14.45 2.42 -6.42
N ALA A 176 -13.77 3.57 -6.25
CA ALA A 176 -12.67 3.97 -7.11
C ALA A 176 -11.58 2.90 -7.14
N PHE A 177 -11.25 2.30 -5.99
CA PHE A 177 -10.29 1.21 -5.93
C PHE A 177 -10.79 -0.04 -6.67
N LEU A 178 -12.05 -0.43 -6.48
CA LEU A 178 -12.62 -1.62 -7.12
C LEU A 178 -12.72 -1.46 -8.63
N MET A 179 -13.06 -0.26 -9.12
CA MET A 179 -13.06 0.07 -10.55
C MET A 179 -11.65 -0.01 -11.13
N LEU A 180 -10.68 0.63 -10.47
CA LEU A 180 -9.27 0.53 -10.88
C LEU A 180 -8.83 -0.94 -10.91
N TYR A 181 -9.09 -1.70 -9.86
CA TYR A 181 -8.75 -3.11 -9.81
C TYR A 181 -9.43 -3.94 -10.92
N ALA A 182 -10.65 -3.57 -11.34
CA ALA A 182 -11.31 -4.23 -12.46
C ALA A 182 -10.55 -4.02 -13.78
N GLU A 183 -10.09 -2.79 -14.04
CA GLU A 183 -9.25 -2.46 -15.20
C GLU A 183 -7.96 -3.28 -15.19
N VAL A 184 -7.29 -3.36 -14.03
CA VAL A 184 -6.07 -4.17 -13.83
C VAL A 184 -6.31 -5.65 -14.17
N VAL A 185 -7.43 -6.21 -13.73
CA VAL A 185 -7.78 -7.63 -13.99
C VAL A 185 -8.04 -7.86 -15.48
N GLU A 186 -8.70 -6.92 -16.16
CA GLU A 186 -8.92 -7.02 -17.61
C GLU A 186 -7.60 -6.95 -18.39
N GLU A 187 -6.70 -6.04 -18.03
CA GLU A 187 -5.36 -5.97 -18.63
C GLU A 187 -4.57 -7.27 -18.41
N LYS A 188 -4.50 -7.77 -17.16
CA LYS A 188 -3.85 -9.05 -16.85
C LYS A 188 -4.50 -10.23 -17.61
N TYR A 189 -5.81 -10.21 -17.84
CA TYR A 189 -6.48 -11.23 -18.65
C TYR A 189 -6.03 -11.17 -20.12
N THR A 190 -5.92 -9.98 -20.71
CA THR A 190 -5.42 -9.83 -22.09
C THR A 190 -3.96 -10.28 -22.24
N ALA A 191 -3.16 -10.15 -21.18
CA ALA A 191 -1.79 -10.65 -21.11
C ALA A 191 -1.69 -12.17 -20.85
N GLY A 192 -2.81 -12.86 -20.57
CA GLY A 192 -2.84 -14.28 -20.24
C GLY A 192 -2.43 -14.61 -18.80
N GLU A 193 -2.43 -13.61 -17.92
CA GLU A 193 -1.99 -13.69 -16.52
C GLU A 193 -3.14 -13.78 -15.51
N ALA A 194 -4.38 -13.48 -15.95
CA ALA A 194 -5.59 -13.63 -15.14
C ALA A 194 -6.53 -14.69 -15.71
N SER A 195 -7.39 -15.23 -14.86
CA SER A 195 -8.42 -16.20 -15.23
C SER A 195 -9.73 -15.54 -15.65
N GLN A 196 -10.51 -16.22 -16.50
CA GLN A 196 -11.87 -15.76 -16.86
C GLN A 196 -12.77 -15.59 -15.61
N ASN A 197 -12.53 -16.36 -14.54
CA ASN A 197 -13.25 -16.23 -13.29
C ASN A 197 -12.96 -14.90 -12.59
N GLU A 198 -11.71 -14.43 -12.61
CA GLU A 198 -11.35 -13.13 -12.04
C GLU A 198 -11.98 -11.97 -12.82
N VAL A 199 -12.04 -12.07 -14.15
CA VAL A 199 -12.75 -11.10 -15.00
C VAL A 199 -14.25 -11.08 -14.69
N ASN A 200 -14.86 -12.25 -14.47
CA ASN A 200 -16.28 -12.31 -14.13
C ASN A 200 -16.55 -11.64 -12.77
N ILE A 201 -15.69 -11.88 -11.77
CA ILE A 201 -15.78 -11.24 -10.46
C ILE A 201 -15.55 -9.73 -10.57
N SER A 202 -14.60 -9.26 -11.39
CA SER A 202 -14.34 -7.83 -11.52
C SER A 202 -15.48 -7.06 -12.18
N ARG A 203 -16.21 -7.70 -13.08
CA ARG A 203 -17.42 -7.13 -13.70
C ARG A 203 -18.57 -6.95 -12.72
N GLU A 204 -18.58 -7.66 -11.60
CA GLU A 204 -19.57 -7.43 -10.54
C GLU A 204 -19.41 -6.01 -9.94
N TYR A 205 -18.23 -5.40 -10.02
CA TYR A 205 -17.98 -4.03 -9.50
C TYR A 205 -18.56 -2.91 -10.38
N ALA A 206 -19.23 -3.23 -11.47
CA ALA A 206 -19.84 -2.23 -12.36
C ALA A 206 -21.09 -1.57 -11.76
N GLU A 207 -21.72 -2.21 -10.76
CA GLU A 207 -22.89 -1.65 -10.08
C GLU A 207 -22.43 -0.71 -8.95
N PRO A 208 -22.77 0.60 -9.02
CA PRO A 208 -22.35 1.55 -8.01
C PRO A 208 -23.09 1.31 -6.69
N ILE A 209 -22.34 1.37 -5.61
CA ILE A 209 -22.81 1.43 -4.23
C ILE A 209 -23.32 2.86 -3.98
N PRO A 210 -24.57 3.06 -3.54
CA PRO A 210 -25.07 4.39 -3.23
C PRO A 210 -24.18 5.12 -2.20
N ASP A 211 -23.85 6.39 -2.43
CA ASP A 211 -23.07 7.23 -1.50
C ASP A 211 -23.62 7.19 -0.07
N ARG A 212 -24.96 7.16 0.06
CA ARG A 212 -25.67 7.14 1.34
C ARG A 212 -25.99 5.73 1.82
N SER A 213 -25.35 4.71 1.28
CA SER A 213 -25.61 3.29 1.57
C SER A 213 -25.54 3.00 3.07
N LEU A 214 -24.58 3.56 3.79
CA LEU A 214 -24.48 3.39 5.24
C LEU A 214 -25.63 4.07 5.97
N GLU A 215 -25.93 5.33 5.66
CA GLU A 215 -27.09 6.03 6.23
C GLU A 215 -28.41 5.26 6.00
N LEU A 216 -28.60 4.75 4.78
CA LEU A 216 -29.75 3.94 4.41
C LEU A 216 -29.78 2.61 5.16
N ALA A 217 -28.62 1.98 5.36
CA ALA A 217 -28.50 0.77 6.16
C ALA A 217 -28.90 1.01 7.62
N GLU A 218 -28.46 2.13 8.22
CA GLU A 218 -28.90 2.52 9.55
C GLU A 218 -30.42 2.77 9.59
N ALA A 219 -30.96 3.38 8.54
CA ALA A 219 -32.38 3.64 8.42
C ALA A 219 -33.20 2.34 8.30
N THR A 220 -32.66 1.29 7.67
CA THR A 220 -33.31 -0.03 7.63
C THR A 220 -33.46 -0.62 9.02
N ILE A 221 -32.43 -0.51 9.86
CA ILE A 221 -32.50 -0.95 11.26
C ILE A 221 -33.48 -0.06 12.04
N PHE A 222 -33.43 1.25 11.85
CA PHE A 222 -34.34 2.18 12.53
C PHE A 222 -35.82 1.92 12.20
N TYR A 223 -36.12 1.54 10.96
CA TYR A 223 -37.46 1.20 10.49
C TYR A 223 -37.75 -0.31 10.55
N GLU A 224 -37.12 -1.06 11.47
CA GLU A 224 -37.25 -2.53 11.56
C GLU A 224 -38.71 -3.00 11.54
N TYR A 225 -39.62 -2.33 12.27
CA TYR A 225 -41.04 -2.71 12.31
C TYR A 225 -41.69 -2.67 10.92
N LYS A 226 -41.35 -1.67 10.08
CA LYS A 226 -41.87 -1.58 8.72
C LYS A 226 -41.30 -2.66 7.81
N VAL A 227 -40.05 -3.06 8.04
CA VAL A 227 -39.38 -4.14 7.30
C VAL A 227 -40.00 -5.49 7.68
N ILE A 228 -40.27 -5.71 8.97
CA ILE A 228 -40.93 -6.91 9.49
C ILE A 228 -42.38 -6.99 8.99
N ASP A 229 -43.13 -5.87 9.00
CA ASP A 229 -44.51 -5.82 8.50
C ASP A 229 -44.62 -6.19 7.01
N LEU A 230 -43.54 -6.01 6.24
CA LEU A 230 -43.44 -6.43 4.84
C LEU A 230 -43.05 -7.92 4.67
N GLY A 231 -42.82 -8.63 5.77
CA GLY A 231 -42.33 -10.01 5.76
C GLY A 231 -40.89 -10.14 5.26
N ARG A 232 -40.08 -9.08 5.40
CA ARG A 232 -38.70 -9.00 4.88
C ARG A 232 -37.64 -9.00 5.99
N GLU A 233 -37.80 -9.87 6.98
CA GLU A 233 -36.82 -10.05 8.05
C GLU A 233 -35.41 -10.38 7.50
N ASP A 234 -35.34 -11.04 6.34
CA ASP A 234 -34.10 -11.32 5.61
C ASP A 234 -33.27 -10.06 5.30
N TRP A 235 -33.92 -8.91 5.12
CA TRP A 235 -33.23 -7.64 4.89
C TRP A 235 -32.45 -7.17 6.10
N LEU A 236 -32.93 -7.40 7.32
CA LEU A 236 -32.23 -6.99 8.53
C LEU A 236 -30.92 -7.78 8.71
N ASP A 237 -30.94 -9.08 8.42
CA ASP A 237 -29.74 -9.92 8.46
C ASP A 237 -28.69 -9.46 7.44
N VAL A 238 -29.11 -9.18 6.20
CA VAL A 238 -28.21 -8.70 5.14
C VAL A 238 -27.62 -7.34 5.49
N ILE A 239 -28.43 -6.43 6.03
CA ILE A 239 -27.98 -5.09 6.44
C ILE A 239 -26.99 -5.16 7.61
N ASN A 240 -27.24 -6.01 8.60
CA ASN A 240 -26.30 -6.21 9.70
C ASN A 240 -24.93 -6.72 9.19
N GLU A 241 -24.94 -7.66 8.25
CA GLU A 241 -23.69 -8.14 7.64
C GLU A 241 -23.03 -7.09 6.74
N PHE A 242 -23.78 -6.24 6.04
CA PHE A 242 -23.24 -5.10 5.29
C PHE A 242 -22.54 -4.07 6.19
N ILE A 243 -23.18 -3.65 7.28
CA ILE A 243 -22.58 -2.74 8.26
C ILE A 243 -21.34 -3.38 8.90
N ARG A 244 -21.40 -4.68 9.18
CA ARG A 244 -20.25 -5.42 9.71
C ARG A 244 -19.07 -5.43 8.74
N THR A 245 -19.25 -5.76 7.46
CA THR A 245 -18.15 -5.78 6.49
C THR A 245 -17.56 -4.40 6.26
N TYR A 246 -18.39 -3.36 6.28
CA TYR A 246 -17.95 -1.96 6.27
C TYR A 246 -16.99 -1.64 7.43
N LEU A 247 -17.37 -2.03 8.66
CA LEU A 247 -16.55 -1.78 9.84
C LEU A 247 -15.27 -2.62 9.87
N GLU A 248 -15.35 -3.89 9.46
CA GLU A 248 -14.17 -4.73 9.29
C GLU A 248 -13.17 -4.10 8.31
N LEU A 249 -13.66 -3.53 7.20
CA LEU A 249 -12.84 -2.83 6.22
C LEU A 249 -12.24 -1.53 6.78
N ARG A 250 -13.02 -0.70 7.49
CA ARG A 250 -12.51 0.50 8.18
C ARG A 250 -11.40 0.17 9.18
N VAL A 251 -11.61 -0.86 9.99
CA VAL A 251 -10.58 -1.34 10.93
C VAL A 251 -9.33 -1.73 10.16
N TYR A 252 -9.45 -2.53 9.10
CA TYR A 252 -8.29 -2.90 8.28
C TYR A 252 -7.57 -1.67 7.70
N VAL A 253 -8.31 -0.75 7.07
CA VAL A 253 -7.74 0.45 6.43
C VAL A 253 -6.98 1.31 7.45
N SER A 254 -7.50 1.46 8.67
CA SER A 254 -6.81 2.20 9.73
C SER A 254 -5.46 1.60 10.17
N HIS A 255 -5.22 0.31 9.88
CA HIS A 255 -3.94 -0.35 10.19
C HIS A 255 -2.95 -0.31 9.02
N ILE A 256 -3.35 0.12 7.81
CA ILE A 256 -2.47 0.21 6.63
C ILE A 256 -1.19 1.03 6.89
N PRO A 257 -1.21 2.18 7.60
CA PRO A 257 0.02 2.92 7.91
C PRO A 257 1.06 2.12 8.70
N VAL A 258 0.62 1.07 9.43
CA VAL A 258 1.47 0.24 10.29
C VAL A 258 1.78 -1.11 9.63
N GLU A 259 0.76 -1.83 9.16
CA GLU A 259 0.92 -3.16 8.53
C GLU A 259 1.52 -3.06 7.13
N ARG A 260 1.24 -1.94 6.42
CA ARG A 260 1.69 -1.65 5.06
C ARG A 260 1.22 -2.69 4.04
N LEU A 261 1.44 -2.41 2.76
CA LEU A 261 0.91 -3.20 1.66
C LEU A 261 1.99 -3.47 0.61
N SER A 262 1.80 -4.52 -0.18
CA SER A 262 2.55 -4.72 -1.42
C SER A 262 2.07 -3.71 -2.47
N ALA A 263 2.96 -3.31 -3.38
CA ALA A 263 2.60 -2.49 -4.54
C ALA A 263 1.66 -3.24 -5.50
N GLU A 264 1.79 -4.56 -5.60
CA GLU A 264 0.87 -5.40 -6.38
C GLU A 264 -0.41 -5.67 -5.58
N TYR A 265 -1.57 -5.25 -6.11
CA TYR A 265 -2.87 -5.45 -5.47
C TYR A 265 -3.18 -6.93 -5.21
N THR A 266 -2.76 -7.81 -6.11
CA THR A 266 -2.97 -9.26 -6.01
C THR A 266 -2.25 -9.91 -4.81
N ASP A 267 -1.18 -9.29 -4.33
CA ASP A 267 -0.44 -9.79 -3.17
C ASP A 267 -1.16 -9.45 -1.84
N ASN A 268 -2.03 -8.44 -1.86
CA ASN A 268 -2.78 -7.96 -0.70
C ASN A 268 -4.08 -8.75 -0.47
N LYS A 269 -3.97 -10.08 -0.35
CA LYS A 269 -5.12 -11.02 -0.32
C LYS A 269 -6.20 -10.68 0.70
N ARG A 270 -5.80 -10.29 1.92
CA ARG A 270 -6.75 -9.94 3.00
C ARG A 270 -7.53 -8.68 2.65
N PHE A 271 -6.84 -7.66 2.15
CA PHE A 271 -7.46 -6.41 1.71
C PHE A 271 -8.49 -6.65 0.60
N MET A 272 -8.08 -7.38 -0.44
CA MET A 272 -8.97 -7.73 -1.56
C MET A 272 -10.18 -8.54 -1.12
N THR A 273 -10.02 -9.44 -0.15
CA THR A 273 -11.14 -10.23 0.40
C THR A 273 -12.15 -9.34 1.11
N LEU A 274 -11.69 -8.36 1.90
CA LEU A 274 -12.57 -7.43 2.62
C LEU A 274 -13.33 -6.50 1.66
N LEU A 275 -12.63 -5.94 0.67
CA LEU A 275 -13.25 -5.09 -0.36
C LEU A 275 -14.34 -5.84 -1.13
N ARG A 276 -14.06 -7.08 -1.55
CA ARG A 276 -15.03 -7.96 -2.22
C ARG A 276 -16.23 -8.28 -1.35
N ALA A 277 -15.99 -8.61 -0.07
CA ALA A 277 -17.06 -8.91 0.87
C ALA A 277 -17.96 -7.69 1.11
N PHE A 278 -17.36 -6.49 1.25
CA PHE A 278 -18.11 -5.25 1.38
C PHE A 278 -18.98 -4.99 0.14
N HIS A 279 -18.39 -4.99 -1.06
CA HIS A 279 -19.12 -4.76 -2.31
C HIS A 279 -20.27 -5.75 -2.50
N ARG A 280 -20.01 -7.04 -2.32
CA ARG A 280 -21.03 -8.07 -2.44
C ARG A 280 -22.19 -7.86 -1.46
N ARG A 281 -21.90 -7.49 -0.21
CA ARG A 281 -22.95 -7.22 0.79
C ARG A 281 -23.72 -5.95 0.47
N ALA A 282 -23.06 -4.93 -0.11
CA ALA A 282 -23.75 -3.74 -0.60
C ALA A 282 -24.76 -4.08 -1.70
N ALA A 283 -24.36 -4.91 -2.68
CA ALA A 283 -25.23 -5.37 -3.75
C ALA A 283 -26.41 -6.22 -3.22
N GLU A 284 -26.14 -7.16 -2.30
CA GLU A 284 -27.20 -7.96 -1.65
C GLU A 284 -28.17 -7.09 -0.83
N ALA A 285 -27.68 -6.00 -0.21
CA ALA A 285 -28.47 -5.06 0.57
C ALA A 285 -29.30 -4.10 -0.28
N PHE A 286 -29.01 -3.96 -1.57
CA PHE A 286 -29.59 -2.93 -2.44
C PHE A 286 -31.13 -2.84 -2.37
N PRO A 287 -31.91 -3.93 -2.41
CA PRO A 287 -33.37 -3.85 -2.32
C PRO A 287 -33.88 -3.22 -1.01
N ALA A 288 -33.18 -3.49 0.10
CA ALA A 288 -33.52 -2.91 1.39
C ALA A 288 -33.17 -1.41 1.44
N LEU A 289 -32.00 -1.04 0.92
CA LEU A 289 -31.56 0.36 0.84
C LEU A 289 -32.51 1.18 -0.05
N GLU A 290 -32.93 0.63 -1.19
CA GLU A 290 -33.89 1.23 -2.11
C GLU A 290 -35.25 1.45 -1.43
N PHE A 291 -35.79 0.43 -0.76
CA PHE A 291 -37.05 0.56 -0.02
C PHE A 291 -37.00 1.69 1.01
N VAL A 292 -35.96 1.73 1.83
CA VAL A 292 -35.82 2.71 2.91
C VAL A 292 -35.51 4.10 2.40
N SER A 293 -34.95 4.24 1.19
CA SER A 293 -34.74 5.53 0.54
C SER A 293 -36.04 6.32 0.33
N HIS A 294 -37.18 5.63 0.30
CA HIS A 294 -38.52 6.24 0.18
C HIS A 294 -39.15 6.60 1.53
N LEU A 295 -38.50 6.27 2.65
CA LEU A 295 -38.96 6.62 3.99
C LEU A 295 -38.37 7.96 4.45
N PRO A 296 -38.95 8.60 5.48
CA PRO A 296 -38.39 9.84 6.03
C PRO A 296 -36.95 9.64 6.49
N MET A 297 -36.10 10.65 6.26
CA MET A 297 -34.71 10.60 6.70
C MET A 297 -34.60 10.54 8.22
N ILE A 298 -33.74 9.66 8.72
CA ILE A 298 -33.51 9.47 10.16
C ILE A 298 -32.43 10.39 10.73
N SER A 299 -31.80 11.24 9.92
CA SER A 299 -30.66 12.08 10.32
C SER A 299 -30.97 12.99 11.52
N GLN A 300 -32.22 13.43 11.66
CA GLN A 300 -32.68 14.24 12.81
C GLN A 300 -32.89 13.43 14.09
N CYS A 301 -32.91 12.10 13.99
CA CYS A 301 -33.15 11.19 15.11
C CYS A 301 -31.86 10.51 15.61
N LYS A 302 -30.72 10.72 14.94
CA LYS A 302 -29.44 10.10 15.31
C LYS A 302 -28.88 10.76 16.57
N SER A 303 -28.40 9.95 17.51
CA SER A 303 -27.67 10.41 18.71
C SER A 303 -26.16 10.21 18.53
N SER A 304 -25.34 10.96 19.28
CA SER A 304 -23.88 11.05 19.12
C SER A 304 -23.07 9.77 19.35
N ARG A 305 -23.70 8.62 19.65
CA ARG A 305 -23.03 7.33 19.90
C ARG A 305 -23.51 6.19 19.00
N TRP A 306 -24.30 6.49 17.98
CA TRP A 306 -24.90 5.46 17.12
C TRP A 306 -23.89 4.95 16.07
N MET A 307 -23.59 3.65 16.09
CA MET A 307 -22.75 2.93 15.12
C MET A 307 -21.40 3.61 14.84
N THR A 308 -20.62 3.78 15.90
CA THR A 308 -19.22 4.24 15.84
C THR A 308 -18.28 3.04 15.73
N LYS A 309 -17.08 3.24 15.17
CA LYS A 309 -16.02 2.22 15.19
C LYS A 309 -15.74 1.73 16.61
N ALA A 310 -15.69 2.64 17.59
CA ALA A 310 -15.46 2.34 19.00
C ALA A 310 -16.55 1.44 19.62
N SER A 311 -17.82 1.66 19.26
CA SER A 311 -18.94 0.84 19.78
C SER A 311 -18.91 -0.62 19.32
N LEU A 312 -18.30 -0.91 18.16
CA LEU A 312 -18.36 -2.23 17.51
C LEU A 312 -17.00 -2.96 17.50
N THR A 313 -15.90 -2.27 17.82
CA THR A 313 -14.56 -2.85 17.93
C THR A 313 -14.46 -4.04 18.89
N PRO A 314 -15.08 -4.04 20.10
CA PRO A 314 -15.01 -5.19 21.01
C PRO A 314 -15.66 -6.46 20.43
N GLU A 315 -16.77 -6.32 19.72
CA GLU A 315 -17.51 -7.43 19.11
C GLU A 315 -16.75 -7.98 17.90
N LEU A 316 -16.16 -7.10 17.09
CA LEU A 316 -15.27 -7.49 16.00
C LEU A 316 -14.03 -8.22 16.50
N GLN A 317 -13.39 -7.74 17.58
CA GLN A 317 -12.25 -8.43 18.21
C GLN A 317 -12.62 -9.84 18.67
N GLN A 318 -13.77 -10.02 19.32
CA GLN A 318 -14.24 -11.36 19.72
C GLN A 318 -14.51 -12.27 18.51
N LEU A 319 -15.04 -11.72 17.41
CA LEU A 319 -15.26 -12.47 16.17
C LEU A 319 -13.96 -12.88 15.49
N TYR A 320 -12.95 -11.99 15.45
CA TYR A 320 -11.61 -12.32 14.96
C TYR A 320 -10.93 -13.39 15.82
N GLN A 321 -11.06 -13.30 17.14
CA GLN A 321 -10.49 -14.28 18.07
C GLN A 321 -11.13 -15.67 17.88
N ARG A 322 -12.45 -15.73 17.73
CA ARG A 322 -13.18 -16.98 17.41
C ARG A 322 -12.81 -17.56 16.05
N LYS A 323 -12.56 -16.72 15.03
CA LYS A 323 -12.09 -17.19 13.71
C LYS A 323 -10.66 -17.76 13.80
N LEU A 324 -9.76 -17.08 14.51
CA LEU A 324 -8.39 -17.54 14.77
C LEU A 324 -8.36 -18.88 15.52
N GLU A 325 -9.18 -19.02 16.56
CA GLU A 325 -9.33 -20.28 17.31
C GLU A 325 -9.82 -21.43 16.43
N LYS A 326 -10.74 -21.18 15.49
CA LYS A 326 -11.20 -22.20 14.53
C LYS A 326 -10.14 -22.58 13.50
N THR A 327 -9.29 -21.64 13.06
CA THR A 327 -8.19 -21.94 12.13
C THR A 327 -7.01 -22.64 12.79
N HIS A 328 -6.83 -22.51 14.12
CA HIS A 328 -5.80 -23.23 14.87
C HIS A 328 -6.26 -24.59 15.43
N ALA A 329 -7.57 -24.85 15.40
CA ALA A 329 -8.17 -26.12 15.80
C ALA A 329 -8.37 -27.11 14.62
N ALA A 330 -8.03 -26.71 13.39
CA ALA A 330 -8.07 -27.53 12.17
C ALA A 330 -6.65 -27.93 11.74
#